data_AF-A0A853BDX9-F1
#
_entry.id   AF-A0A853BDX9-F1
#
_cell.length_a   1.000
_cell.length_b   1.000
_cell.length_c   1.000
_cell.angle_alpha   90.00
_cell.angle_beta   90.00
_cell.angle_gamma   90.00
#
_symmetry.space_group_name_H-M   'P 1'
#
loop_
_entity.id
_entity.type
_entity.pdbx_description
1 polymer ?
#
loop_
_entity_poly.entity_id
_entity_poly.type
_entity_poly.pdbx_seq_one_letter_code
_entity_poly.pdbx_strand_id
1 'polypeptide(L)'
;MAEQTTGRAPLAQGFALLVGVVFLVLGIGGFATSGEFLGFHTGTLLNVLRTAVGLLALVAVWKGPSARILGLVVFFGLLGITVWGVLSAGTGNPEDVRRIFDPHWADNALHGVLAVLGLVIFLLPARTRTAERV
;
A
#
# COMPACT_ATOMS: atom_id res chain seq x y z
N MET A 1 11.41 37.15 9.40
CA MET A 1 10.28 36.19 9.46
C MET A 1 10.66 35.02 8.58
N ALA A 2 10.99 33.86 9.16
CA ALA A 2 11.45 32.70 8.39
C ALA A 2 10.25 32.01 7.72
N GLU A 3 10.27 31.89 6.40
CA GLU A 3 9.26 31.15 5.64
C GLU A 3 9.63 29.66 5.69
N GLN A 4 8.85 28.88 6.44
CA GLN A 4 9.04 27.44 6.49
C GLN A 4 8.42 26.82 5.23
N THR A 5 9.25 26.63 4.20
CA THR A 5 8.84 25.78 3.07
C THR A 5 8.95 24.31 3.52
N THR A 6 7.83 23.60 3.57
CA THR A 6 7.79 22.19 3.96
C THR A 6 8.65 21.37 2.98
N GLY A 7 9.86 21.01 3.40
CA GLY A 7 10.79 20.24 2.58
C GLY A 7 10.21 18.88 2.18
N ARG A 8 10.50 18.45 0.94
CA ARG A 8 10.13 17.11 0.43
C ARG A 8 10.55 16.02 1.42
N ALA A 9 9.68 15.04 1.66
CA ALA A 9 9.96 13.85 2.46
C ALA A 9 10.29 12.68 1.51
N PRO A 10 11.55 12.54 1.04
CA PRO A 10 11.90 11.65 -0.07
C PRO A 10 11.60 10.18 0.24
N LEU A 11 11.72 9.75 1.50
CA LEU A 11 11.39 8.38 1.90
C LEU A 11 9.89 8.10 1.82
N ALA A 12 9.06 9.02 2.30
CA ALA A 12 7.60 8.87 2.22
C ALA A 12 7.11 8.91 0.77
N GLN A 13 7.68 9.79 -0.05
CA GLN A 13 7.37 9.86 -1.48
C GLN A 13 7.86 8.61 -2.23
N GLY A 14 9.04 8.10 -1.90
CA GLY A 14 9.57 6.84 -2.44
C GLY A 14 8.72 5.65 -2.06
N PHE A 15 8.23 5.59 -0.82
CA PHE A 15 7.28 4.56 -0.38
C PHE A 15 5.93 4.67 -1.11
N ALA A 16 5.38 5.87 -1.22
CA ALA A 16 4.15 6.10 -1.99
C ALA A 16 4.31 5.68 -3.45
N LEU A 17 5.47 5.93 -4.06
CA LEU A 17 5.81 5.48 -5.41
C LEU A 17 5.89 3.96 -5.48
N LEU A 18 6.57 3.31 -4.53
CA LEU A 18 6.67 1.86 -4.45
C LEU A 18 5.29 1.20 -4.37
N VAL A 19 4.46 1.64 -3.42
CA VAL A 19 3.08 1.15 -3.26
C VAL A 19 2.30 1.39 -4.55
N GLY A 20 2.39 2.58 -5.12
CA GLY A 20 1.73 2.94 -6.37
C GLY A 20 2.07 2.00 -7.52
N VAL A 21 3.37 1.80 -7.76
CA VAL A 21 3.86 0.95 -8.84
C VAL A 21 3.49 -0.51 -8.62
N VAL A 22 3.73 -1.07 -7.42
CA VAL A 22 3.43 -2.48 -7.13
C VAL A 22 1.94 -2.77 -7.34
N PHE A 23 1.06 -1.96 -6.77
CA PHE A 23 -0.38 -2.17 -6.88
C PHE A 23 -0.91 -1.92 -8.30
N LEU A 24 -0.35 -0.97 -9.06
CA LEU A 24 -0.71 -0.78 -10.47
C LEU A 24 -0.27 -1.94 -11.34
N VAL A 25 0.96 -2.45 -11.17
CA VAL A 25 1.47 -3.58 -11.94
C VAL A 25 0.61 -4.82 -11.68
N LEU A 26 0.31 -5.12 -10.42
CA LEU A 26 -0.53 -6.27 -10.08
C LEU A 26 -1.99 -6.08 -10.50
N GLY A 27 -2.54 -4.86 -10.34
CA GLY A 27 -3.92 -4.55 -10.70
C GLY A 27 -4.17 -4.57 -12.20
N ILE A 28 -3.35 -3.86 -12.98
CA ILE A 28 -3.47 -3.78 -14.43
C ILE A 28 -3.05 -5.10 -15.07
N GLY A 29 -1.90 -5.65 -14.68
CA GLY A 29 -1.39 -6.91 -15.21
C GLY A 29 -2.32 -8.09 -14.93
N GLY A 30 -2.96 -8.10 -13.76
CA GLY A 30 -3.91 -9.14 -13.38
C GLY A 30 -5.16 -9.22 -14.27
N PHE A 31 -5.51 -8.18 -15.05
CA PHE A 31 -6.60 -8.26 -16.04
C PHE A 31 -6.21 -9.06 -17.30
N ALA A 32 -4.91 -9.22 -17.56
CA ALA A 32 -4.42 -9.96 -18.71
C ALA A 32 -4.31 -11.48 -18.46
N THR A 33 -4.60 -11.93 -17.24
CA THR A 33 -4.43 -13.32 -16.79
C THR A 33 -5.69 -13.83 -16.09
N SER A 34 -5.84 -15.15 -16.02
CA SER A 34 -6.83 -15.81 -15.17
C SER A 34 -6.13 -16.63 -14.09
N GLY A 35 -6.63 -16.56 -12.86
CA GLY A 35 -6.03 -17.24 -11.71
C GLY A 35 -4.93 -16.42 -11.06
N GLU A 36 -3.76 -16.30 -11.69
CA GLU A 36 -2.59 -15.65 -11.08
C GLU A 36 -1.79 -14.75 -12.03
N PHE A 37 -1.15 -13.72 -11.46
CA PHE A 37 -0.18 -12.86 -12.13
C PHE A 37 1.01 -12.61 -11.19
N LEU A 38 2.22 -12.97 -11.63
CA LEU A 38 3.45 -12.88 -10.82
C LEU A 38 3.37 -13.61 -9.45
N GLY A 39 2.59 -14.69 -9.37
CA GLY A 39 2.35 -15.46 -8.14
C GLY A 39 1.33 -14.84 -7.17
N PHE A 40 0.68 -13.74 -7.58
CA PHE A 40 -0.41 -13.12 -6.84
C PHE A 40 -1.76 -13.49 -7.45
N HIS A 41 -2.76 -13.71 -6.61
CA HIS A 41 -4.09 -14.06 -7.05
C HIS A 41 -4.70 -12.92 -7.87
N THR A 42 -5.49 -13.26 -8.88
CA THR A 42 -6.16 -12.30 -9.77
C THR A 42 -7.66 -12.50 -9.75
N GLY A 43 -8.39 -11.40 -9.86
CA GLY A 43 -9.84 -11.40 -9.95
C GLY A 43 -10.34 -10.00 -10.25
N THR A 44 -11.45 -9.88 -10.97
CA THR A 44 -11.92 -8.59 -11.50
C THR A 44 -12.00 -7.51 -10.43
N LEU A 45 -12.69 -7.79 -9.32
CA LEU A 45 -12.84 -6.83 -8.22
C LEU A 45 -11.50 -6.50 -7.56
N LEU A 46 -10.67 -7.51 -7.29
CA LEU A 46 -9.36 -7.35 -6.68
C LEU A 46 -8.42 -6.51 -7.55
N ASN A 47 -8.42 -6.74 -8.85
CA ASN A 47 -7.62 -6.00 -9.82
C ASN A 47 -8.06 -4.52 -9.90
N VAL A 48 -9.37 -4.24 -9.87
CA VAL A 48 -9.90 -2.88 -9.76
C VAL A 48 -9.41 -2.19 -8.48
N LEU A 49 -9.55 -2.85 -7.33
CA LEU A 49 -9.15 -2.30 -6.04
C LEU A 49 -7.64 -2.01 -6.00
N ARG A 50 -6.82 -2.94 -6.49
CA ARG A 50 -5.37 -2.73 -6.58
C ARG A 50 -5.03 -1.56 -7.48
N THR A 51 -5.66 -1.47 -8.65
CA THR A 51 -5.46 -0.35 -9.57
C THR A 51 -5.83 0.99 -8.91
N ALA A 52 -6.97 1.06 -8.22
CA ALA A 52 -7.42 2.26 -7.53
C ALA A 52 -6.45 2.69 -6.40
N VAL A 53 -6.02 1.75 -5.56
CA VAL A 53 -5.02 2.01 -4.51
C VAL A 53 -3.70 2.48 -5.11
N GLY A 54 -3.26 1.84 -6.20
CA GLY A 54 -2.04 2.21 -6.91
C GLY A 54 -2.08 3.64 -7.45
N LEU A 55 -3.20 4.05 -8.06
CA LEU A 55 -3.42 5.43 -8.52
C LEU A 55 -3.41 6.43 -7.36
N LEU A 56 -4.12 6.14 -6.26
CA LEU A 56 -4.14 7.00 -5.08
C LEU A 56 -2.74 7.19 -4.47
N ALA A 57 -1.95 6.11 -4.42
CA ALA A 57 -0.58 6.16 -3.94
C ALA A 57 0.33 6.98 -4.87
N LEU A 58 0.20 6.86 -6.19
CA LEU A 58 0.91 7.73 -7.15
C LEU A 58 0.55 9.21 -6.98
N VAL A 59 -0.73 9.53 -6.76
CA VAL A 59 -1.14 10.91 -6.48
C VAL A 59 -0.48 11.44 -5.20
N ALA A 60 -0.35 10.60 -4.17
CA ALA A 60 0.26 10.97 -2.90
C ALA A 60 1.76 11.28 -3.00
N VAL A 61 2.48 10.76 -4.01
CA VAL A 61 3.91 11.06 -4.26
C VAL A 61 4.17 12.56 -4.35
N TRP A 62 3.25 13.32 -4.92
CA TRP A 62 3.46 14.73 -5.24
C TRP A 62 3.40 15.66 -4.02
N LYS A 63 2.85 15.23 -2.88
CA LYS A 63 2.79 16.06 -1.66
C LYS A 63 3.40 15.31 -0.46
N GLY A 64 4.49 15.84 0.09
CA GLY A 64 5.21 15.24 1.24
C GLY A 64 4.31 14.88 2.44
N PRO A 65 3.41 15.79 2.90
CA PRO A 65 2.47 15.48 3.98
C PRO A 65 1.49 14.35 3.64
N SER A 66 0.95 14.31 2.40
CA SER A 66 0.04 13.24 1.99
C SER A 66 0.75 11.90 1.87
N ALA A 67 2.00 11.88 1.40
CA ALA A 67 2.79 10.65 1.30
C ALA A 67 3.05 10.01 2.68
N ARG A 68 3.15 10.83 3.74
CA ARG A 68 3.29 10.33 5.10
C ARG A 68 1.98 9.78 5.67
N ILE A 69 0.87 10.50 5.45
CA ILE A 69 -0.47 10.03 5.85
C ILE A 69 -0.83 8.73 5.11
N LEU A 70 -0.43 8.60 3.84
CA LEU A 70 -0.58 7.36 3.08
C LEU A 70 0.05 6.17 3.82
N GLY A 71 1.21 6.34 4.46
CA GLY A 71 1.82 5.28 5.28
C GLY A 71 0.89 4.74 6.36
N LEU A 72 0.15 5.61 7.03
CA LEU A 72 -0.83 5.22 8.06
C LEU A 72 -2.06 4.52 7.45
N VAL A 73 -2.57 5.06 6.34
CA VAL A 73 -3.72 4.48 5.61
C VAL A 73 -3.38 3.08 5.09
N VAL A 74 -2.19 2.93 4.49
CA VAL A 74 -1.67 1.65 4.01
C VAL A 74 -1.47 0.69 5.17
N PHE A 75 -0.93 1.15 6.30
CA PHE A 75 -0.78 0.31 7.49
C PHE A 75 -2.10 -0.28 7.96
N PHE A 76 -3.10 0.54 8.30
CA PHE A 76 -4.36 0.02 8.83
C PHE A 76 -5.15 -0.77 7.78
N GLY A 77 -5.21 -0.28 6.54
CA GLY A 77 -5.93 -0.96 5.46
C GLY A 77 -5.36 -2.34 5.18
N LEU A 78 -4.04 -2.44 5.02
CA LEU A 78 -3.40 -3.72 4.70
C LEU A 78 -3.23 -4.63 5.92
N LEU A 79 -3.04 -4.08 7.12
CA LEU A 79 -3.01 -4.89 8.35
C LEU A 79 -4.35 -5.58 8.58
N GLY A 80 -5.47 -4.87 8.41
CA GLY A 80 -6.81 -5.46 8.55
C GLY A 80 -7.01 -6.64 7.60
N ILE A 81 -6.63 -6.46 6.32
CA ILE A 81 -6.68 -7.52 5.31
C ILE A 81 -5.73 -8.67 5.68
N THR A 82 -4.53 -8.37 6.18
CA THR A 82 -3.53 -9.38 6.56
C THR A 82 -4.02 -10.25 7.71
N VAL A 83 -4.51 -9.62 8.78
CA VAL A 83 -5.07 -10.29 9.96
C VAL A 83 -6.26 -11.14 9.55
N TRP A 84 -7.15 -10.58 8.73
CA TRP A 84 -8.28 -11.32 8.17
C TRP A 84 -7.81 -12.58 7.43
N GLY A 85 -6.87 -12.44 6.48
CA GLY A 85 -6.35 -13.58 5.70
C GLY A 85 -5.67 -14.65 6.55
N VAL A 86 -4.91 -14.26 7.59
CA VAL A 86 -4.29 -15.24 8.52
C VAL A 86 -5.36 -15.99 9.30
N LEU A 87 -6.37 -15.30 9.83
CA LEU A 87 -7.45 -15.92 10.59
C LEU A 87 -8.27 -16.87 9.70
N SER A 88 -8.60 -16.46 8.46
CA SER A 88 -9.31 -17.30 7.50
C SER A 88 -8.51 -18.53 7.04
N ALA A 89 -7.18 -18.43 7.00
CA ALA A 89 -6.33 -19.58 6.73
C ALA A 89 -6.30 -20.56 7.92
N GLY A 90 -6.27 -20.04 9.15
CA GLY A 90 -6.14 -20.83 10.38
C GLY A 90 -7.41 -21.55 10.84
N THR A 91 -8.61 -21.07 10.50
CA THR A 91 -9.88 -21.65 10.96
C THR A 91 -10.42 -22.76 10.07
N GLY A 92 -9.93 -22.88 8.82
CA GLY A 92 -10.34 -23.95 7.88
C GLY A 92 -11.82 -23.96 7.51
N ASN A 93 -12.56 -22.88 7.79
CA ASN A 93 -14.01 -22.86 7.64
C ASN A 93 -14.41 -22.63 6.15
N PRO A 94 -15.20 -23.51 5.51
CA PRO A 94 -15.60 -23.37 4.11
C PRO A 94 -16.71 -22.33 3.85
N GLU A 95 -17.41 -21.88 4.89
CA GLU A 95 -18.35 -20.73 4.80
C GLU A 95 -17.65 -19.38 4.91
N ASP A 96 -16.34 -19.42 5.17
CA ASP A 96 -15.49 -18.26 5.17
C ASP A 96 -15.41 -17.68 3.76
N VAL A 97 -15.25 -16.36 3.67
CA VAL A 97 -15.52 -15.55 2.48
C VAL A 97 -14.46 -15.74 1.37
N ARG A 98 -13.76 -16.88 1.37
CA ARG A 98 -12.81 -17.36 0.34
C ARG A 98 -13.37 -17.28 -1.08
N ARG A 99 -14.70 -17.27 -1.24
CA ARG A 99 -15.37 -17.02 -2.54
C ARG A 99 -15.31 -15.56 -3.01
N ILE A 100 -15.13 -14.58 -2.13
CA ILE A 100 -15.09 -13.14 -2.45
C ILE A 100 -13.64 -12.60 -2.38
N PHE A 101 -12.85 -13.05 -1.42
CA PHE A 101 -11.42 -12.80 -1.30
C PHE A 101 -10.74 -14.11 -0.91
N ASP A 102 -10.17 -14.82 -1.88
CA ASP A 102 -9.33 -15.99 -1.60
C ASP A 102 -8.00 -15.48 -1.01
N PRO A 103 -7.71 -15.70 0.28
CA PRO A 103 -6.49 -15.19 0.90
C PRO A 103 -5.32 -16.09 0.49
N HIS A 104 -4.84 -15.91 -0.73
CA HIS A 104 -3.62 -16.56 -1.18
C HIS A 104 -2.45 -16.04 -0.33
N TRP A 105 -1.58 -16.95 0.10
CA TRP A 105 -0.50 -16.61 1.04
C TRP A 105 0.44 -15.53 0.52
N ALA A 106 0.68 -15.50 -0.80
CA ALA A 106 1.49 -14.45 -1.43
C ALA A 106 0.88 -13.06 -1.26
N ASP A 107 -0.44 -12.93 -1.44
CA ASP A 107 -1.17 -11.69 -1.24
C ASP A 107 -1.11 -11.24 0.21
N ASN A 108 -1.35 -12.17 1.13
CA ASN A 108 -1.33 -11.88 2.55
C ASN A 108 0.06 -11.44 3.03
N ALA A 109 1.13 -12.06 2.51
CA ALA A 109 2.50 -11.65 2.79
C ALA A 109 2.79 -10.25 2.24
N LEU A 110 2.38 -9.94 1.01
CA LEU A 110 2.53 -8.61 0.42
C LEU A 110 1.83 -7.53 1.26
N HIS A 111 0.58 -7.80 1.66
CA HIS A 111 -0.17 -6.88 2.51
C HIS A 111 0.54 -6.66 3.86
N GLY A 112 1.01 -7.72 4.51
CA GLY A 112 1.72 -7.62 5.79
C GLY A 112 3.01 -6.82 5.70
N VAL A 113 3.83 -7.09 4.68
CA VAL A 113 5.09 -6.35 4.45
C VAL A 113 4.83 -4.87 4.21
N LEU A 114 3.90 -4.55 3.30
CA LEU A 114 3.58 -3.15 2.99
C LEU A 114 2.90 -2.43 4.16
N ALA A 115 2.14 -3.13 5.00
CA ALA A 115 1.58 -2.58 6.22
C ALA A 115 2.71 -2.13 7.17
N VAL A 116 3.66 -3.02 7.47
CA VAL A 116 4.80 -2.72 8.34
C VAL A 116 5.63 -1.56 7.79
N LEU A 117 5.94 -1.56 6.50
CA LEU A 117 6.65 -0.46 5.85
C LEU A 117 5.87 0.86 5.94
N GLY A 118 4.54 0.83 5.77
CA GLY A 118 3.67 1.99 5.91
C GLY A 118 3.75 2.60 7.32
N LEU A 119 3.73 1.76 8.35
CA LEU A 119 3.90 2.19 9.75
C LEU A 119 5.27 2.83 9.97
N VAL A 120 6.35 2.18 9.51
CA VAL A 120 7.71 2.71 9.62
C VAL A 120 7.79 4.10 8.98
N ILE A 121 7.30 4.26 7.75
CA ILE A 121 7.31 5.53 7.02
C ILE A 121 6.51 6.61 7.74
N PHE A 122 5.36 6.26 8.32
CA PHE A 122 4.57 7.21 9.10
C PHE A 122 5.32 7.69 10.35
N LEU A 123 5.98 6.78 11.07
CA LEU A 123 6.72 7.09 12.29
C LEU A 123 8.01 7.88 12.06
N LEU A 124 8.60 7.83 10.85
CA LEU A 124 9.82 8.58 10.54
C LEU A 124 9.62 10.11 10.65
N PRO A 125 10.57 10.85 11.24
CA PRO A 125 10.49 12.30 11.39
C PRO A 125 10.38 13.03 10.03
N ALA A 126 9.57 14.09 9.98
CA ALA A 126 9.56 14.99 8.83
C ALA A 126 10.86 15.81 8.82
N ARG A 127 11.64 15.73 7.74
CA ARG A 127 12.85 16.54 7.59
C ARG A 127 12.48 17.99 7.28
N THR A 128 12.70 18.90 8.23
CA THR A 128 12.64 20.35 8.00
C THR A 128 13.95 20.79 7.36
N ARG A 129 13.91 21.38 6.17
CA ARG A 129 15.05 22.14 5.64
C ARG A 129 14.93 23.57 6.18
N THR A 130 15.80 23.96 7.09
CA THR A 130 15.99 25.36 7.45
C THR A 130 16.77 26.01 6.30
N ALA A 131 16.08 26.75 5.43
CA ALA A 131 16.76 27.62 4.48
C ALA A 131 17.23 28.87 5.25
N GLU A 132 18.52 28.91 5.58
CA GLU A 132 19.14 30.13 6.10
C GLU A 132 19.29 31.11 4.93
N ARG A 133 18.59 32.26 4.99
CA ARG A 133 18.78 33.32 4.00
C ARG A 133 20.10 34.02 4.33
N VAL A 134 21.05 33.99 3.39
CA VAL A 134 22.22 34.89 3.34
C VAL A 134 21.84 36.14 2.58
#